data_AF-A0A6H1C5F8-F1
#
_entry.id   AF-A0A6H1C5F8-F1
#
_cell.length_a   1.000
_cell.length_b   1.000
_cell.length_c   1.000
_cell.angle_alpha   90.00
_cell.angle_beta   90.00
_cell.angle_gamma   90.00
#
_symmetry.space_group_name_H-M   'P 1'
#
loop_
_entity.id
_entity.type
_entity.pdbx_description
1 polymer ?
#
loop_
_entity_poly.entity_id
_entity_poly.type
_entity_poly.pdbx_seq_one_letter_code
_entity_poly.pdbx_strand_id
1 'polypeptide(L)' 'MTTHDVRALVARWRALPENEKVYRRRAAVVDHVIHSMAMEGEPVSDRWIEQARQRQRVVLGSH' A
#
# COMPACT_ATOMS: atom_id res chain seq x y z
N MET A 1 8.73 1.17 -19.48
CA MET A 1 7.26 1.04 -19.41
C MET A 1 6.65 2.05 -20.37
N THR A 2 5.89 1.60 -21.35
CA THR A 2 5.26 2.46 -22.37
C THR A 2 3.92 3.01 -21.88
N THR A 3 3.39 4.04 -22.55
CA THR A 3 2.03 4.56 -22.28
C THR A 3 0.96 3.49 -22.43
N HIS A 4 1.15 2.52 -23.34
CA HIS A 4 0.24 1.39 -23.52
C HIS A 4 0.24 0.47 -22.29
N ASP A 5 1.42 0.18 -21.73
CA ASP A 5 1.58 -0.66 -20.53
C ASP A 5 0.88 -0.03 -19.32
N VAL A 6 1.01 1.29 -19.16
CA VAL A 6 0.34 2.05 -18.08
C VAL A 6 -1.17 1.99 -18.25
N ARG A 7 -1.69 2.18 -19.46
CA ARG A 7 -3.13 2.09 -19.73
C ARG A 7 -3.67 0.70 -19.42
N ALA A 8 -2.94 -0.36 -19.78
CA ALA A 8 -3.32 -1.74 -19.46
C ALA A 8 -3.32 -1.99 -17.95
N LEU A 9 -2.33 -1.48 -17.20
CA LEU A 9 -2.30 -1.56 -15.74
C LEU A 9 -3.50 -0.86 -15.09
N VAL A 10 -3.82 0.35 -15.54
CA VAL A 10 -4.96 1.12 -15.02
C VAL A 10 -6.28 0.42 -15.34
N ALA A 11 -6.44 -0.14 -16.55
CA ALA A 11 -7.63 -0.91 -16.92
C ALA A 11 -7.81 -2.14 -16.01
N ARG A 12 -6.74 -2.92 -15.79
CA ARG A 12 -6.75 -4.05 -14.86
C ARG A 12 -7.11 -3.62 -13.44
N TRP A 13 -6.54 -2.53 -12.95
CA TRP A 13 -6.88 -1.99 -11.64
C TRP A 13 -8.36 -1.58 -11.54
N ARG A 14 -8.90 -0.91 -12.56
CA ARG A 14 -10.30 -0.47 -12.59
C ARG A 14 -11.27 -1.64 -12.64
N ALA A 15 -10.90 -2.76 -13.26
CA ALA A 15 -11.71 -3.96 -13.34
C ALA A 15 -11.79 -4.75 -12.02
N LEU A 16 -10.92 -4.46 -11.02
CA LEU A 16 -11.00 -5.14 -9.72
C LEU A 16 -12.31 -4.80 -8.98
N PRO A 17 -12.89 -5.76 -8.24
CA PRO A 17 -14.01 -5.45 -7.38
C PRO A 17 -13.59 -4.50 -6.23
N GLU A 18 -14.57 -3.83 -5.64
CA GLU A 18 -14.30 -2.76 -4.67
C GLU A 18 -13.58 -3.26 -3.42
N ASN A 19 -13.96 -4.44 -2.89
CA ASN A 19 -13.30 -5.07 -1.76
C ASN A 19 -11.80 -5.31 -2.03
N GLU A 20 -11.44 -5.76 -3.23
CA GLU A 20 -10.04 -6.00 -3.63
C GLU A 20 -9.26 -4.69 -3.77
N LYS A 21 -9.89 -3.64 -4.31
CA LYS A 21 -9.28 -2.29 -4.35
C LYS A 21 -9.03 -1.75 -2.96
N VAL A 22 -10.00 -1.91 -2.05
CA VAL A 22 -9.88 -1.49 -0.64
C VAL A 22 -8.78 -2.28 0.06
N TYR A 23 -8.76 -3.60 -0.11
CA TYR A 23 -7.73 -4.47 0.44
C TYR A 23 -6.32 -4.03 -0.01
N ARG A 24 -6.10 -3.88 -1.32
CA ARG A 24 -4.80 -3.48 -1.87
C ARG A 24 -4.36 -2.09 -1.41
N ARG A 25 -5.29 -1.14 -1.31
CA ARG A 25 -4.99 0.20 -0.76
C ARG A 25 -4.54 0.09 0.69
N ARG A 26 -5.29 -0.64 1.54
CA ARG A 26 -4.94 -0.86 2.95
C ARG A 26 -3.61 -1.59 3.12
N ALA A 27 -3.31 -2.54 2.24
CA ALA A 27 -2.03 -3.25 2.20
C ALA A 27 -0.83 -2.35 1.86
N ALA A 28 -1.04 -1.24 1.14
CA ALA A 28 0.03 -0.31 0.78
C ALA A 28 0.24 0.85 1.76
N VAL A 29 -0.66 1.06 2.73
CA VAL A 29 -0.63 2.25 3.61
C VAL A 29 0.68 2.35 4.39
N VAL A 30 1.13 1.26 5.00
CA VAL A 30 2.35 1.28 5.84
C VAL A 30 3.57 1.65 5.00
N ASP A 31 3.73 1.04 3.83
CA ASP A 31 4.84 1.34 2.93
C ASP A 31 4.76 2.78 2.39
N HIS A 32 3.55 3.30 2.16
CA HIS A 32 3.37 4.70 1.77
C HIS A 32 3.82 5.68 2.86
N VAL A 33 3.49 5.43 4.12
CA VAL A 33 3.95 6.26 5.24
C VAL A 33 5.46 6.20 5.39
N ILE A 34 6.06 5.00 5.33
CA ILE A 34 7.51 4.82 5.40
C ILE A 34 8.21 5.66 4.32
N HIS A 35 7.74 5.55 3.08
CA HIS A 35 8.32 6.29 1.97
C HIS A 35 8.12 7.80 2.10
N SER A 36 6.91 8.24 2.45
CA SER A 36 6.60 9.66 2.64
C SER A 36 7.48 10.27 3.72
N MET A 37 7.58 9.65 4.89
CA MET A 37 8.37 10.14 6.02
C MET A 37 9.86 10.19 5.68
N ALA A 38 10.38 9.19 4.95
CA ALA A 38 11.76 9.22 4.46
C ALA A 38 12.02 10.35 3.46
N MET A 39 11.05 10.65 2.57
CA MET A 39 11.15 11.76 1.62
C MET A 39 11.16 13.13 2.31
N GLU A 40 10.47 13.27 3.45
CA GLU A 40 10.49 14.49 4.29
C GLU A 40 11.76 14.61 5.16
N GLY A 41 12.69 13.65 5.08
CA GLY A 41 13.91 13.64 5.89
C GLY A 41 13.72 13.16 7.34
N GLU A 42 12.53 12.67 7.68
CA GLU A 42 12.18 12.18 9.01
C GLU A 42 11.79 10.69 8.95
N PRO A 43 12.73 9.76 8.67
CA PRO A 43 12.39 8.35 8.53
C PRO A 43 11.76 7.79 9.81
N VAL A 44 10.71 6.99 9.64
CA VAL A 44 10.09 6.27 10.76
C VAL A 44 11.05 5.24 11.34
N SER A 45 11.02 5.07 12.66
CA SER A 45 11.85 4.06 13.34
C SER A 45 11.48 2.63 12.96
N ASP A 46 12.45 1.72 12.96
CA ASP A 46 12.24 0.29 12.69
C ASP A 46 11.19 -0.32 13.63
N ARG A 47 11.22 0.07 14.91
CA ARG A 47 10.22 -0.36 15.90
C ARG A 47 8.80 0.03 15.49
N TRP A 48 8.62 1.23 14.94
CA TRP A 48 7.32 1.67 14.44
C TRP A 48 6.91 0.84 13.22
N ILE A 49 7.84 0.57 12.29
CA ILE A 49 7.60 -0.23 11.08
C ILE A 49 7.09 -1.63 11.45
N GLU A 50 7.78 -2.31 12.38
CA GLU A 50 7.40 -3.64 12.84
C GLU A 50 6.00 -3.66 13.46
N GLN A 51 5.70 -2.70 14.34
CA GLN A 51 4.40 -2.58 14.98
C GLN A 51 3.29 -2.28 13.96
N ALA A 52 3.55 -1.38 13.01
CA ALA A 52 2.61 -1.01 11.97
C ALA A 52 2.30 -2.19 11.04
N ARG A 53 3.33 -2.95 10.63
CA ARG A 53 3.16 -4.17 9.82
C ARG A 53 2.40 -5.26 10.56
N GLN A 54 2.66 -5.44 11.86
CA GLN A 54 1.92 -6.40 12.67
C GLN A 54 0.44 -6.02 12.76
N ARG A 55 0.12 -4.75 13.03
CA ARG A 55 -1.28 -4.27 13.06
C ARG A 55 -1.94 -4.39 11.68
N GLN A 56 -1.23 -4.07 10.62
CA GLN A 56 -1.72 -4.20 9.26
C GLN A 56 -2.08 -5.64 8.91
N ARG A 57 -1.26 -6.63 9.30
CA ARG A 57 -1.57 -8.06 9.12
C ARG A 57 -2.83 -8.47 9.86
N VAL A 58 -3.03 -7.98 11.09
CA VAL A 58 -4.27 -8.24 11.84
C VAL A 58 -5.47 -7.66 11.10
N VAL A 59 -5.42 -6.38 10.72
CA VAL A 59 -6.52 -5.70 10.03
C VAL A 59 -6.84 -6.33 8.67
N LEU A 60 -5.84 -6.81 7.94
CA LEU A 60 -6.02 -7.44 6.63
C LEU A 60 -6.39 -8.92 6.71
N GLY A 61 -6.00 -9.62 7.78
CA GLY A 61 -6.32 -11.03 8.01
C GLY A 61 -7.66 -11.27 8.72
N SER A 62 -8.30 -10.21 9.24
CA SER A 62 -9.64 -10.26 9.83
C SER A 62 -10.78 -10.06 8.81
N HIS A 63 -10.52 -10.26 7.52
CA HIS A 63 -11.49 -10.08 6.42
C HIS A 63 -11.75 -11.37 5.66
#